data_AF-K1TEA8-F1
#
_entry.id   AF-K1TEA8-F1
#
_cell.length_a   1.000
_cell.length_b   1.000
_cell.length_c   1.000
_cell.angle_alpha   90.00
_cell.angle_beta   90.00
_cell.angle_gamma   90.00
#
_symmetry.space_group_name_H-M   'P 1'
#
loop_
_entity.id
_entity.type
_entity.pdbx_description
1 polymer ?
#
loop_
_entity_poly.entity_id
_entity_poly.type
_entity_poly.pdbx_seq_one_letter_code
_entity_poly.pdbx_strand_id
1 'polypeptide(L)'
;MNYGEIKLCDIANGEGVRVSLFVSGCTHHCKNCFNPQTWSFDYGEPFTKEVEDKILKELEPSYIDGLSLLGGEPFEPSNQRALVPFLKRV
;
A
#
# COMPACT_ATOMS: atom_id res chain seq x y z
N MET A 1 -0.55 -0.62 10.90
CA MET A 1 -1.67 -0.43 9.96
C MET A 1 -2.02 -1.79 9.36
N ASN A 2 -3.21 -1.94 8.80
CA ASN A 2 -3.51 -3.09 7.94
C ASN A 2 -3.44 -2.69 6.47
N TYR A 3 -3.33 -3.69 5.59
CA TYR A 3 -3.38 -3.52 4.15
C TYR A 3 -4.35 -4.53 3.54
N GLY A 4 -5.03 -4.13 2.46
CA GLY A 4 -6.00 -4.99 1.77
C GLY A 4 -5.34 -5.90 0.75
N GLU A 5 -4.39 -5.39 -0.03
CA GLU A 5 -3.76 -6.13 -1.13
C GLU A 5 -2.35 -5.62 -1.39
N ILE A 6 -1.48 -6.52 -1.88
CA ILE A 6 -0.20 -6.15 -2.51
C ILE A 6 -0.16 -6.79 -3.89
N LYS A 7 0.09 -5.98 -4.92
CA LYS A 7 0.33 -6.46 -6.30
C LYS A 7 1.80 -6.33 -6.62
N LEU A 8 2.42 -7.42 -7.09
CA LEU A 8 3.87 -7.49 -7.27
C LEU A 8 4.34 -7.07 -8.67
N CYS A 9 3.48 -7.21 -9.68
CA CYS A 9 3.72 -6.77 -11.06
C CYS A 9 2.51 -6.00 -11.57
N ASP A 10 2.37 -4.74 -11.14
CA ASP A 10 1.22 -3.90 -11.43
C ASP A 10 1.54 -2.88 -12.51
N ILE A 11 0.81 -2.94 -13.62
CA ILE A 11 0.95 -2.02 -14.76
C ILE A 11 -0.21 -1.02 -14.86
N ALA A 12 -1.14 -1.05 -13.89
CA ALA A 12 -2.35 -0.22 -13.90
C ALA A 12 -2.23 0.99 -12.97
N ASN A 13 -1.34 0.95 -11.96
CA ASN A 13 -1.29 1.95 -10.89
C ASN A 13 0.04 2.70 -10.78
N GLY A 14 0.61 3.05 -11.92
CA GLY A 14 1.82 3.86 -12.04
C GLY A 14 2.46 3.70 -13.41
N GLU A 15 3.48 4.52 -13.67
CA GLU A 15 4.30 4.36 -14.87
C GLU A 15 5.27 3.19 -14.69
N GLY A 16 5.39 2.35 -15.72
CA GLY A 16 6.22 1.15 -15.67
C GLY A 16 5.58 -0.01 -14.89
N VAL A 17 6.38 -1.01 -14.50
CA VAL A 17 5.91 -2.11 -13.65
C VAL A 17 6.11 -1.72 -12.18
N ARG A 18 5.03 -1.72 -11.40
CA ARG A 18 5.05 -1.32 -9.99
C ARG A 18 4.86 -2.51 -9.06
N VAL A 19 5.42 -2.43 -7.87
CA VAL A 19 4.82 -3.08 -6.71
C VAL A 19 3.80 -2.10 -6.12
N SER A 20 2.55 -2.51 -5.96
CA SER A 20 1.48 -1.66 -5.42
C SER A 20 1.02 -2.17 -4.06
N LEU A 21 1.08 -1.31 -3.04
CA LEU A 21 0.56 -1.57 -1.70
C LEU A 21 -0.77 -0.82 -1.51
N PHE A 22 -1.86 -1.57 -1.28
CA PHE A 22 -3.19 -1.02 -1.02
C PHE A 22 -3.45 -1.02 0.49
N VAL A 23 -3.33 0.13 1.14
CA VAL A 23 -3.52 0.27 2.60
C VAL A 23 -5.00 0.23 2.99
N SER A 24 -5.26 -0.11 4.24
CA SER A 24 -6.58 0.00 4.87
C SER A 24 -6.68 1.26 5.72
N GLY A 25 -7.90 1.71 6.00
CA GLY A 25 -8.18 2.95 6.71
C GLY A 25 -8.32 4.16 5.77
N CYS A 26 -9.50 4.80 5.81
CA CYS A 26 -9.78 6.04 5.09
C CYS A 26 -10.95 6.77 5.75
N THR A 27 -10.71 7.98 6.24
CA THR A 27 -11.76 8.80 6.88
C THR A 27 -12.64 9.56 5.90
N HIS A 28 -12.29 9.61 4.60
CA HIS A 28 -13.00 10.41 3.62
C HIS A 28 -14.40 9.87 3.25
N HIS A 29 -14.60 8.55 3.30
CA HIS A 29 -15.87 7.89 2.93
C HIS A 29 -16.48 8.43 1.62
N CYS A 30 -15.64 8.58 0.59
CA CYS A 30 -16.04 9.20 -0.67
C CYS A 30 -17.29 8.54 -1.27
N LYS A 31 -18.21 9.36 -1.79
CA LYS A 31 -19.36 8.85 -2.53
C LYS A 31 -18.89 7.99 -3.71
N ASN A 32 -19.49 6.81 -3.86
CA ASN A 32 -19.13 5.82 -4.89
C ASN A 32 -17.66 5.36 -4.82
N CYS A 33 -17.08 5.30 -3.62
CA CYS A 33 -15.77 4.69 -3.43
C CYS A 33 -15.77 3.27 -4.03
N PHE A 34 -14.74 2.95 -4.82
CA PHE A 34 -14.62 1.66 -5.48
C PHE A 34 -14.30 0.53 -4.48
N ASN A 35 -13.73 0.88 -3.32
CA ASN A 35 -13.30 -0.05 -2.28
C ASN A 35 -13.81 0.40 -0.90
N PRO A 36 -15.12 0.45 -0.64
CA PRO A 36 -15.66 0.96 0.63
C PRO A 36 -15.22 0.13 1.85
N GLN A 37 -14.83 -1.13 1.67
CA GLN A 37 -14.28 -1.96 2.74
C GLN A 37 -12.96 -1.42 3.31
N THR A 38 -12.16 -0.70 2.51
CA THR A 38 -10.88 -0.12 2.97
C THR A 38 -11.07 1.12 3.82
N TRP A 39 -12.30 1.58 4.05
CA TRP A 39 -12.61 2.60 5.04
C TRP A 39 -12.29 2.13 6.46
N SER A 40 -12.51 0.84 6.74
CA SER A 40 -12.14 0.25 8.02
C SER A 40 -10.62 0.17 8.16
N PHE A 41 -10.10 0.65 9.28
CA PHE A 41 -8.69 0.53 9.63
C PHE A 41 -8.25 -0.91 9.90
N ASP A 42 -9.18 -1.78 10.24
CA ASP A 42 -8.93 -3.19 10.57
C ASP A 42 -9.12 -4.12 9.38
N TYR A 43 -9.49 -3.61 8.20
CA TYR A 43 -9.68 -4.44 7.01
C TYR A 43 -8.35 -5.03 6.51
N GLY A 44 -8.38 -6.28 6.08
CA GLY A 44 -7.22 -6.98 5.51
C GLY A 44 -6.24 -7.47 6.57
N GLU A 45 -4.95 -7.51 6.21
CA GLU A 45 -3.90 -8.15 7.00
C GLU A 45 -2.98 -7.12 7.67
N PRO A 46 -2.37 -7.43 8.84
CA PRO A 46 -1.40 -6.55 9.47
C PRO A 46 -0.17 -6.28 8.59
N PHE A 47 0.20 -5.01 8.48
CA PHE A 47 1.45 -4.60 7.82
C PHE A 47 2.63 -4.76 8.78
N THR A 48 3.24 -5.94 8.77
CA THR A 48 4.36 -6.31 9.66
C THR A 48 5.72 -6.08 9.02
N LYS A 49 6.78 -6.25 9.81
CA LYS A 49 8.16 -6.18 9.33
C LYS A 49 8.45 -7.18 8.21
N GLU A 50 7.91 -8.39 8.32
CA GLU A 50 8.06 -9.45 7.31
C GLU A 50 7.41 -9.04 5.99
N VAL A 51 6.30 -8.30 6.04
CA VAL A 51 5.64 -7.74 4.85
C VAL A 51 6.48 -6.62 4.24
N GLU A 52 7.04 -5.72 5.06
CA GLU A 52 7.97 -4.70 4.57
C GLU A 52 9.17 -5.32 3.84
N ASP A 53 9.80 -6.32 4.44
CA ASP A 53 10.98 -6.98 3.90
C ASP A 53 10.64 -7.76 2.62
N LYS A 54 9.45 -8.35 2.54
CA LYS A 54 8.92 -8.92 1.30
C LYS A 54 8.80 -7.86 0.20
N ILE A 55 8.18 -6.71 0.48
CA ILE A 55 8.02 -5.66 -0.54
C ILE A 55 9.38 -5.17 -1.04
N LEU A 56 10.35 -4.94 -0.15
CA LEU A 56 11.69 -4.51 -0.54
C LEU A 56 12.36 -5.50 -1.49
N LYS A 57 12.25 -6.80 -1.21
CA LYS A 57 12.77 -7.84 -2.10
C LYS A 57 12.09 -7.81 -3.47
N GLU A 58 10.78 -7.63 -3.50
CA GLU A 58 10.01 -7.58 -4.75
C GLU A 58 10.25 -6.29 -5.55
N LEU A 59 10.89 -5.28 -4.95
CA LEU A 59 11.36 -4.07 -5.64
C LEU A 59 12.75 -4.23 -6.26
N GLU A 60 13.52 -5.28 -5.92
CA GLU A 60 14.88 -5.51 -6.45
C GLU A 60 14.97 -5.83 -7.95
N PRO A 61 14.02 -6.56 -8.58
CA PRO A 61 14.14 -6.92 -9.99
C PRO A 61 14.23 -5.68 -10.89
N SER A 62 15.14 -5.68 -11.85
CA SER A 62 15.44 -4.51 -12.70
C SER A 62 14.31 -4.06 -13.62
N TYR A 63 13.25 -4.85 -13.75
CA TYR A 63 12.05 -4.49 -14.51
C TYR A 63 10.98 -3.81 -13.64
N ILE A 64 11.19 -3.70 -12.33
CA ILE A 64 10.30 -2.99 -11.42
C ILE A 64 10.75 -1.54 -11.31
N ASP A 65 9.89 -0.62 -11.72
CA ASP A 65 10.15 0.82 -11.75
C ASP A 65 9.86 1.50 -10.40
N GLY A 66 9.28 0.78 -9.43
CA GLY A 66 9.17 1.22 -8.04
C GLY A 66 7.86 0.86 -7.34
N LEU A 67 7.61 1.57 -6.24
CA LEU A 67 6.48 1.34 -5.34
C LEU A 67 5.33 2.33 -5.56
N SER A 68 4.09 1.84 -5.63
CA SER A 68 2.87 2.65 -5.60
C SER A 68 2.12 2.45 -4.28
N LEU A 69 1.74 3.55 -3.62
CA LEU A 69 0.93 3.52 -2.39
C LEU A 69 -0.49 3.94 -2.72
N LEU A 70 -1.44 3.05 -2.44
CA LEU A 70 -2.84 3.14 -2.88
C LEU A 70 -3.76 2.62 -1.76
N GLY A 71 -5.04 2.41 -2.07
CA GLY A 71 -5.99 1.75 -1.18
C GLY A 71 -6.96 2.73 -0.53
N GLY A 72 -7.14 2.63 0.78
CA GLY A 72 -7.93 3.57 1.57
C GLY A 72 -7.40 4.99 1.45
N GLU A 73 -6.56 5.42 2.38
CA GLU A 73 -5.89 6.73 2.29
C GLU A 73 -4.45 6.61 2.80
N PRO A 74 -3.45 6.55 1.90
CA PRO A 74 -2.04 6.54 2.28
C PRO A 74 -1.62 7.74 3.14
N PHE A 75 -2.26 8.90 2.97
CA PHE A 75 -1.98 10.10 3.75
C PHE A 75 -2.74 10.17 5.07
N GLU A 76 -3.52 9.16 5.46
CA GLU A 76 -4.18 9.14 6.75
C GLU A 76 -3.12 9.11 7.86
N PRO A 77 -3.19 10.00 8.87
CA PRO A 77 -2.18 10.10 9.93
C PRO A 77 -1.82 8.77 10.63
N SER A 78 -2.75 7.82 10.75
CA SER A 78 -2.47 6.50 11.33
C SER A 78 -1.64 5.61 10.39
N ASN A 79 -1.87 5.69 9.09
CA ASN A 79 -1.10 4.96 8.07
C ASN A 79 0.32 5.52 7.93
N GLN A 80 0.47 6.85 7.99
CA GLN A 80 1.78 7.50 7.94
C GLN A 80 2.76 6.98 9.01
N ARG A 81 2.26 6.60 10.20
CA ARG A 81 3.10 6.08 11.30
C ARG A 81 3.85 4.79 10.93
N ALA A 82 3.27 3.97 10.05
CA ALA A 82 3.90 2.78 9.52
C ALA A 82 4.60 3.05 8.17
N LEU A 83 3.98 3.84 7.30
CA LEU A 83 4.50 4.09 5.95
C LEU A 83 5.78 4.93 5.94
N VAL A 84 5.86 6.02 6.69
CA VAL A 84 7.04 6.91 6.66
C VAL A 84 8.34 6.20 7.02
N PRO A 85 8.44 5.42 8.12
CA PRO A 85 9.68 4.69 8.42
C PRO A 85 9.98 3.60 7.37
N PHE A 86 8.96 2.95 6.82
CA PHE A 86 9.12 1.97 5.75
C PHE A 86 9.67 2.60 4.46
N LEU A 87 9.07 3.71 4.00
CA LEU A 87 9.47 4.39 2.76
C LEU A 87 10.88 4.96 2.78
N LYS A 88 11.45 5.25 3.96
CA LYS A 88 12.86 5.63 4.09
C LYS A 88 13.84 4.49 3.76
N ARG A 89 13.35 3.26 3.67
CA ARG A 89 14.12 2.05 3.35
C ARG A 89 13.95 1.62 1.89
N VAL A 90 12.95 2.18 1.20
CA VAL A 90 12.62 1.92 -0.20
C VAL A 90 13.56 2.71 -1.10
#